data_AF-A0A954EY69-F1
#
_entry.id   AF-A0A954EY69-F1
#
_cell.length_a   1.000
_cell.length_b   1.000
_cell.length_c   1.000
_cell.angle_alpha   90.00
_cell.angle_beta   90.00
_cell.angle_gamma   90.00
#
_symmetry.space_group_name_H-M   'P 1'
#
loop_
_entity.id
_entity.type
_entity.pdbx_description
1 polymer ?
#
loop_
_entity_poly.entity_id
_entity_poly.type
_entity_poly.pdbx_seq_one_letter_code
_entity_poly.pdbx_strand_id
1 'polypeptide(L)'
;MPTYVYEVVEEDGSPGEIFEVIQPISAAPLDKHPESGKPCRRIIQPPFIGGTWSESAMHKSTNDNSKLERLGFTKYVKAGDGVYEKQAGKGPNVITKDAPISGNQLKHLD
;
A
#
# COMPACT_ATOMS: atom_id res chain seq x y z
N MET A 1 -8.17 8.52 -2.90
CA MET A 1 -8.54 9.67 -3.75
C MET A 1 -7.34 10.00 -4.62
N PRO A 2 -7.43 9.91 -5.95
CA PRO A 2 -6.29 10.22 -6.82
C PRO A 2 -6.00 11.73 -6.87
N THR A 3 -4.72 12.04 -7.07
CA THR A 3 -4.24 13.38 -7.41
C THR A 3 -4.04 13.45 -8.91
N TYR A 4 -4.53 14.50 -9.54
CA TYR A 4 -4.32 14.77 -10.97
C TYR A 4 -3.54 16.05 -11.14
N VAL A 5 -2.72 16.09 -12.19
CA VAL A 5 -1.90 17.25 -12.56
C VAL A 5 -2.62 17.99 -13.68
N TYR A 6 -2.73 19.30 -13.55
CA TYR A 6 -3.31 20.21 -14.53
C TYR A 6 -2.28 21.28 -14.90
N GLU A 7 -2.47 21.86 -16.08
CA GLU A 7 -1.78 23.09 -16.48
C GLU A 7 -2.81 24.16 -16.84
N VAL A 8 -2.51 25.40 -16.50
CA VAL A 8 -3.22 26.58 -17.02
C VAL A 8 -2.95 26.69 -18.52
N VAL A 9 -3.97 27.08 -19.27
CA VAL A 9 -3.85 27.41 -20.70
C VAL A 9 -3.84 28.93 -20.81
N GLU A 10 -2.71 29.49 -21.23
CA GLU A 10 -2.57 30.94 -21.44
C GLU A 10 -3.38 31.39 -22.69
N GLU A 11 -3.53 32.70 -22.88
CA GLU A 11 -4.35 33.25 -23.96
C GLU A 11 -3.87 32.85 -25.37
N ASP A 12 -2.57 32.61 -25.53
CA ASP A 12 -1.94 32.14 -26.77
C ASP A 12 -2.03 30.61 -26.95
N GLY A 13 -2.66 29.90 -26.01
CA GLY A 13 -2.80 28.45 -25.99
C GLY A 13 -1.55 27.71 -25.48
N SER A 14 -0.53 28.43 -25.04
CA SER A 14 0.68 27.83 -24.47
C SER A 14 0.44 27.28 -23.05
N PRO A 15 1.25 26.31 -22.60
CA PRO A 15 1.19 25.82 -21.22
C PRO A 15 1.68 26.89 -20.23
N GLY A 16 0.84 27.18 -19.24
CA GLY A 16 1.16 28.05 -18.11
C GLY A 16 1.54 27.26 -16.86
N GLU A 17 1.07 27.76 -15.71
CA GLU A 17 1.31 27.17 -14.39
C GLU A 17 0.79 25.73 -14.27
N ILE A 18 1.59 24.85 -13.66
CA ILE A 18 1.23 23.46 -13.35
C ILE A 18 0.79 23.36 -11.88
N PHE A 19 -0.33 22.69 -11.64
CA PHE A 19 -0.87 22.50 -10.29
C PHE A 19 -1.48 21.10 -10.12
N GLU A 20 -1.63 20.70 -8.86
CA GLU A 20 -2.18 19.39 -8.48
C GLU A 20 -3.54 19.54 -7.80
N VAL A 21 -4.46 18.62 -8.11
CA VAL A 21 -5.79 18.58 -7.50
C VAL A 21 -6.14 17.16 -7.09
N ILE A 22 -6.54 17.00 -5.83
CA ILE A 22 -7.16 15.77 -5.33
C ILE A 22 -8.62 15.78 -5.77
N GLN A 23 -9.03 14.82 -6.61
CA GLN A 23 -10.41 14.69 -7.08
C GLN A 23 -10.80 13.20 -7.12
N PRO A 24 -12.09 12.86 -6.96
CA PRO A 24 -12.52 11.49 -7.13
C PRO A 24 -12.39 11.07 -8.60
N ILE A 25 -12.17 9.78 -8.85
CA ILE A 25 -12.04 9.25 -10.21
C ILE A 25 -13.31 9.43 -11.05
N SER A 26 -14.46 9.55 -10.41
CA SER A 26 -15.77 9.76 -11.04
C SER A 26 -16.06 11.21 -11.40
N ALA A 27 -15.23 12.18 -10.97
CA ALA A 27 -15.42 13.57 -11.34
C ALA A 27 -14.99 13.84 -12.79
N ALA A 28 -15.68 14.78 -13.43
CA ALA A 28 -15.22 15.33 -14.70
C ALA A 28 -13.89 16.08 -14.52
N PRO A 29 -13.03 16.15 -15.56
CA PRO A 29 -11.86 17.01 -15.53
C PRO A 29 -12.22 18.47 -15.30
N LEU A 30 -11.32 19.24 -14.67
CA LEU A 30 -11.49 20.67 -14.51
C LEU A 30 -11.23 21.40 -15.84
N ASP A 31 -12.10 22.35 -16.17
CA ASP A 31 -11.91 23.31 -17.27
C ASP A 31 -11.34 24.65 -16.77
N LYS A 32 -11.40 24.90 -15.46
CA LYS A 32 -10.93 26.14 -14.81
C LYS A 32 -10.13 25.85 -13.55
N HIS A 33 -9.08 26.63 -13.34
CA HIS A 33 -8.27 26.60 -12.14
C HIS A 33 -9.12 26.99 -10.91
N PRO A 34 -9.09 26.21 -9.81
CA PRO A 34 -9.98 26.42 -8.66
C PRO A 34 -9.76 27.75 -7.93
N GLU A 35 -8.51 28.23 -7.87
CA GLU A 35 -8.18 29.51 -7.21
C GLU A 35 -8.21 30.72 -8.16
N SER A 36 -7.52 30.66 -9.30
CA SER A 36 -7.41 31.80 -10.24
C SER A 36 -8.55 31.91 -11.25
N GLY A 37 -9.34 30.85 -11.46
CA GLY A 37 -10.42 30.80 -12.45
C GLY A 37 -9.97 30.73 -13.92
N LYS A 38 -8.66 30.74 -14.18
CA LYS A 38 -8.09 30.66 -15.53
C LYS A 38 -8.44 29.33 -16.21
N PRO A 39 -8.54 29.29 -17.56
CA PRO A 39 -8.71 28.04 -18.30
C PRO A 39 -7.58 27.05 -17.96
N CYS A 40 -7.91 25.78 -17.79
CA CYS A 40 -6.91 24.73 -17.54
C CYS A 40 -7.24 23.44 -18.29
N ARG A 41 -6.25 22.55 -18.41
CA ARG A 41 -6.44 21.20 -18.96
C ARG A 41 -5.65 20.18 -18.17
N ARG A 42 -6.15 18.95 -18.11
CA ARG A 42 -5.50 17.84 -17.40
C ARG A 42 -4.28 17.35 -18.18
N ILE A 43 -3.14 17.25 -17.50
CA ILE A 43 -1.94 16.63 -18.06
C ILE A 43 -2.06 15.11 -17.89
N ILE A 44 -1.91 14.37 -18.99
CA ILE A 44 -1.82 12.92 -18.95
C ILE A 44 -0.43 12.53 -18.49
N GLN A 45 -0.34 12.05 -17.25
CA GLN A 45 0.90 11.57 -16.67
C GLN A 45 1.19 10.12 -17.10
N PRO A 46 2.47 9.71 -17.17
CA PRO A 46 2.81 8.30 -17.31
C PRO A 46 2.23 7.50 -16.12
N PRO A 47 1.85 6.24 -16.34
CA PRO A 47 1.35 5.41 -15.25
C PRO A 47 2.46 5.22 -14.19
N PHE A 48 2.09 5.35 -12.92
CA PHE A 48 2.98 5.00 -11.81
C PHE A 48 3.03 3.49 -11.65
N ILE A 49 4.16 2.87 -12.05
CA ILE A 49 4.39 1.44 -11.85
C ILE A 49 5.07 1.25 -10.50
N GLY A 50 4.34 0.68 -9.54
CA GLY A 50 4.86 0.41 -8.20
C GLY A 50 6.06 -0.54 -8.25
N GLY A 51 7.20 -0.09 -7.72
CA GLY A 51 8.41 -0.91 -7.59
C GLY A 51 8.34 -1.88 -6.40
N THR A 52 9.49 -2.49 -6.08
CA THR A 52 9.65 -3.45 -4.96
C THR A 52 9.19 -2.90 -3.60
N TRP A 53 9.23 -1.59 -3.42
CA TRP A 53 8.85 -0.90 -2.17
C TRP A 53 7.44 -0.31 -2.23
N SER A 54 6.66 -0.62 -3.26
CA SER A 54 5.24 -0.29 -3.24
C SER A 54 4.51 -1.10 -2.17
N GLU A 55 3.46 -0.54 -1.60
CA GLU A 55 2.59 -1.22 -0.62
C GLU A 55 2.16 -2.60 -1.12
N SER A 56 1.72 -2.70 -2.37
CA SER A 56 1.31 -3.98 -2.98
C SER A 56 2.44 -5.01 -3.02
N ALA A 57 3.66 -4.59 -3.40
CA ALA A 57 4.81 -5.49 -3.47
C ALA A 57 5.28 -5.92 -2.08
N MET A 58 5.33 -4.98 -1.12
CA MET A 58 5.68 -5.27 0.27
C MET A 58 4.64 -6.19 0.92
N HIS A 59 3.35 -5.90 0.73
CA HIS A 59 2.24 -6.73 1.23
C HIS A 59 2.29 -8.14 0.65
N LYS A 60 2.57 -8.29 -0.65
CA LYS A 60 2.77 -9.62 -1.26
C LYS A 60 3.96 -10.34 -0.62
N SER A 61 5.07 -9.65 -0.43
CA SER A 61 6.28 -10.20 0.17
C SER A 61 6.08 -10.66 1.61
N THR A 62 5.38 -9.89 2.45
CA THR A 62 5.11 -10.23 3.86
C THR A 62 3.98 -11.26 4.02
N ASN A 63 3.24 -11.54 2.94
CA ASN A 63 2.21 -12.59 2.93
C ASN A 63 2.64 -13.88 2.24
N ASP A 64 3.84 -13.94 1.69
CA ASP A 64 4.40 -15.15 1.09
C ASP A 64 4.97 -16.08 2.17
N ASN A 65 4.16 -17.05 2.60
CA ASN A 65 4.53 -18.00 3.66
C ASN A 65 5.80 -18.78 3.32
N SER A 66 5.96 -19.24 2.08
CA SER A 66 7.15 -20.00 1.66
C SER A 66 8.42 -19.15 1.70
N LYS A 67 8.32 -17.86 1.32
CA LYS A 67 9.43 -16.92 1.47
C LYS A 67 9.78 -16.70 2.95
N LEU A 68 8.77 -16.50 3.80
CA LEU A 68 8.98 -16.28 5.23
C LEU A 68 9.65 -17.48 5.90
N GLU A 69 9.23 -18.70 5.58
CA GLU A 69 9.86 -19.93 6.06
C GLU A 69 11.32 -20.03 5.67
N ARG A 70 11.63 -19.78 4.39
CA ARG A 70 12.99 -19.78 3.88
C ARG A 70 13.88 -18.74 4.57
N LEU A 71 13.30 -17.60 4.95
CA LEU A 71 14.01 -16.54 5.67
C LEU A 71 14.08 -16.79 7.20
N GLY A 72 13.50 -17.88 7.70
CA GLY A 72 13.51 -18.24 9.11
C GLY A 72 12.47 -17.51 9.96
N PHE A 73 11.53 -16.79 9.36
CA PHE A 73 10.45 -16.14 10.10
C PHE A 73 9.36 -17.16 10.46
N THR A 74 8.72 -16.93 11.61
CA THR A 74 7.48 -17.62 11.99
C THR A 74 6.34 -16.61 11.95
N LYS A 75 5.30 -16.89 11.14
CA LYS A 75 4.12 -16.03 10.98
C LYS A 75 2.92 -16.65 11.67
N TYR A 76 2.19 -15.83 12.41
CA TYR A 76 0.90 -16.19 12.98
C TYR A 76 -0.19 -15.26 12.47
N VAL A 77 -1.37 -15.79 12.21
CA VAL A 77 -2.57 -15.03 11.81
C VAL A 77 -3.63 -15.19 12.88
N LYS A 78 -4.33 -14.10 13.19
CA LYS A 78 -5.40 -14.07 14.20
C LYS A 78 -6.57 -14.95 13.75
N ALA A 79 -6.92 -15.95 14.55
CA ALA A 79 -8.06 -16.83 14.31
C ALA A 79 -9.34 -16.35 15.03
N GLY A 80 -9.21 -15.52 16.09
CA GLY A 80 -10.34 -15.02 16.89
C GLY A 80 -10.01 -15.12 18.38
N ASP A 81 -10.70 -14.35 19.24
CA ASP A 81 -10.64 -14.50 20.71
C ASP A 81 -9.23 -14.57 21.34
N GLY A 82 -8.27 -13.84 20.77
CA GLY A 82 -6.87 -13.84 21.23
C GLY A 82 -6.06 -15.08 20.84
N VAL A 83 -6.64 -15.97 20.03
CA VAL A 83 -6.01 -17.13 19.41
C VAL A 83 -5.37 -16.74 18.08
N TYR A 84 -4.14 -17.21 17.88
CA TYR A 84 -3.37 -17.03 16.67
C TYR A 84 -2.85 -18.37 16.16
N GLU A 85 -3.03 -18.64 14.86
CA GLU A 85 -2.60 -19.88 14.23
C GLU A 85 -1.36 -19.65 13.36
N LYS A 86 -0.41 -20.58 13.43
CA LYS A 86 0.81 -20.53 12.63
C LYS A 86 0.49 -20.77 11.16
N GLN A 87 1.01 -19.89 10.32
CA GLN A 87 0.88 -19.95 8.86
C GLN A 87 2.21 -20.23 8.15
N ALA A 88 3.34 -19.97 8.83
CA ALA A 88 4.68 -20.22 8.33
C ALA A 88 5.63 -20.45 9.51
N GLY A 89 6.64 -21.31 9.31
CA GLY A 89 7.80 -21.42 10.20
C GLY A 89 7.75 -22.57 11.21
N LYS A 90 8.72 -22.58 12.13
CA LYS A 90 8.99 -23.71 13.02
C LYS A 90 8.37 -23.61 14.43
N GLY A 91 7.68 -22.51 14.73
CA GLY A 91 7.03 -22.29 16.03
C GLY A 91 5.84 -23.22 16.35
N PRO A 92 5.25 -23.10 17.55
CA PRO A 92 3.98 -23.75 17.91
C PRO A 92 2.89 -23.55 16.87
N ASN A 93 1.92 -24.47 16.78
CA ASN A 93 0.81 -24.32 15.85
C ASN A 93 -0.19 -23.23 16.29
N VAL A 94 -0.30 -22.98 17.59
CA VAL A 94 -1.25 -22.03 18.17
C VAL A 94 -0.56 -21.21 19.27
N ILE A 95 -0.87 -19.91 19.31
CA ILE A 95 -0.54 -19.01 20.42
C ILE A 95 -1.85 -18.46 20.98
N THR A 96 -2.01 -18.54 22.30
CA THR A 96 -3.14 -17.97 23.03
C THR A 96 -2.67 -17.47 24.40
N LYS A 97 -3.42 -16.54 24.98
CA LYS A 97 -3.18 -16.02 26.33
C LYS A 97 -3.31 -17.11 27.40
N ASP A 98 -4.26 -18.03 27.24
CA ASP A 98 -4.63 -18.99 28.28
C ASP A 98 -3.69 -20.20 28.34
N ALA A 99 -2.88 -20.40 27.30
CA ALA A 99 -1.84 -21.42 27.24
C ALA A 99 -0.51 -20.79 26.78
N PRO A 100 0.22 -20.13 27.70
CA PRO A 100 1.51 -19.52 27.40
C PRO A 100 2.52 -20.52 26.83
N ILE A 101 3.35 -20.06 25.90
CA ILE A 101 4.38 -20.89 25.26
C ILE A 101 5.46 -21.24 26.27
N SER A 102 5.79 -22.53 26.38
CA SER A 102 6.91 -23.02 27.18
C SER A 102 8.22 -22.98 26.39
N GLY A 103 9.36 -22.85 27.08
CA GLY A 103 10.68 -22.85 26.43
C GLY A 103 10.97 -24.11 25.60
N ASN A 104 10.39 -25.26 25.97
CA ASN A 104 10.50 -26.50 25.18
C ASN A 104 9.93 -26.38 23.77
N GLN A 105 8.93 -25.53 23.57
CA GLN A 105 8.30 -25.31 22.27
C GLN A 105 9.10 -24.34 21.39
N LEU A 106 10.14 -23.71 21.94
CA LEU A 106 11.02 -22.77 21.26
C LEU A 106 12.41 -23.36 20.96
N LYS A 107 12.63 -24.65 21.21
CA LYS A 107 13.92 -25.34 20.98
C LYS A 107 14.47 -25.31 19.56
N HIS A 108 13.70 -24.83 18.59
CA HIS A 108 14.13 -24.64 17.21
C HIS A 108 14.79 -23.27 16.98
N LEU A 109 14.75 -22.39 17.98
CA LEU A 109 15.46 -21.12 18.05
C LEU A 109 16.76 -21.38 18.82
N ASP A 110 17.80 -21.76 18.11
CA ASP A 110 19.17 -21.81 18.66
C ASP A 110 19.80 -20.40 18.63
#